data_AF-A0A7W8E9M2-F1
#
_entry.id   AF-A0A7W8E9M2-F1
#
_cell.length_a   1.000
_cell.length_b   1.000
_cell.length_c   1.000
_cell.angle_alpha   90.00
_cell.angle_beta   90.00
_cell.angle_gamma   90.00
#
_symmetry.space_group_name_H-M   'P 1'
#
loop_
_entity.id
_entity.type
_entity.pdbx_description
1 polymer ?
#
loop_
_entity_poly.entity_id
_entity_poly.type
_entity_poly.pdbx_seq_one_letter_code
_entity_poly.pdbx_strand_id
1 'polypeptide(L)'
;MTPEERQVFGALSVKQMEASVRSLPDAPPCPFLETLLPGARCNKRGGVCSIRKYAPGEDKAGVFVPGDKIVTTCPTRFVAEVEDGKSLFSWISEKMLDQPKPIIVKETPFLRKISDARLPMEAAHDEDVAEDVVEEEEAEKKAGRIDWLVVNPPSMQANELEWAAVETQALYFSGGKMITEFQAYAAAPTGILFPLGKRRPDYRSSGPKRLSPQLDVKVPVLQAWGKKVAIVIDKFFFDNMNKLDDVYIRGDERARRDNAAIVWFIVDYDDALRLRTAEIHYTTLDSSRRALNATEPLAKADFTNNLKGVINDPQRTNKVFKVSE
;
A
#
# COMPACT_ATOMS: atom_id res chain seq x y z
N MET A 1 1.54 3.30 23.02
CA MET A 1 0.25 2.73 23.46
C MET A 1 0.36 2.30 24.90
N THR A 2 -0.62 2.62 25.73
CA THR A 2 -0.73 2.15 27.12
C THR A 2 -1.21 0.68 27.17
N PRO A 3 -1.11 -0.01 28.32
CA PRO A 3 -1.72 -1.33 28.51
C PRO A 3 -3.22 -1.37 28.22
N GLU A 4 -3.96 -0.35 28.65
CA GLU A 4 -5.41 -0.22 28.50
C GLU A 4 -5.78 -0.07 27.02
N GLU A 5 -5.06 0.80 26.29
CA GLU A 5 -5.23 0.94 24.84
C GLU A 5 -5.00 -0.40 24.12
N ARG A 6 -3.94 -1.14 24.48
CA ARG A 6 -3.67 -2.47 23.90
C ARG A 6 -4.82 -3.44 24.17
N GLN A 7 -5.39 -3.44 25.37
CA GLN A 7 -6.54 -4.27 25.72
C GLN A 7 -7.75 -3.94 24.85
N VAL A 8 -8.10 -2.66 24.76
CA VAL A 8 -9.26 -2.17 23.98
C VAL A 8 -9.11 -2.55 22.51
N PHE A 9 -7.96 -2.24 21.89
CA PHE A 9 -7.76 -2.57 20.47
C PHE A 9 -7.63 -4.08 20.22
N GLY A 10 -7.10 -4.84 21.17
CA GLY A 10 -7.08 -6.30 21.14
C GLY A 10 -8.51 -6.86 21.06
N ALA A 11 -9.38 -6.47 21.99
CA ALA A 11 -10.78 -6.89 22.02
C ALA A 11 -11.55 -6.48 20.75
N LEU A 12 -11.35 -5.25 20.29
CA LEU A 12 -11.97 -4.76 19.05
C LEU A 12 -11.54 -5.58 17.82
N SER A 13 -10.25 -5.91 17.73
CA SER A 13 -9.70 -6.70 16.63
C SER A 13 -10.23 -8.13 16.64
N VAL A 14 -10.39 -8.75 17.81
CA VAL A 14 -11.06 -10.05 17.94
C VAL A 14 -12.49 -9.98 17.42
N LYS A 15 -13.28 -9.00 17.89
CA LYS A 15 -14.67 -8.78 17.45
C LYS A 15 -14.79 -8.61 15.93
N GLN A 16 -13.91 -7.80 15.32
CA GLN A 16 -13.84 -7.65 13.86
C GLN A 16 -13.54 -8.97 13.14
N MET A 17 -12.58 -9.73 13.67
CA MET A 17 -12.15 -10.97 13.03
C MET A 17 -13.18 -12.08 13.13
N GLU A 18 -13.89 -12.22 14.26
CA GLU A 18 -14.94 -13.20 14.46
C GLU A 18 -16.18 -12.89 13.62
N ALA A 19 -16.63 -11.63 13.62
CA ALA A 19 -17.75 -11.17 12.80
C ALA A 19 -17.43 -11.13 11.29
N SER A 20 -16.16 -11.28 10.92
CA SER A 20 -15.68 -11.22 9.53
C SER A 20 -16.04 -9.92 8.78
N VAL A 21 -16.16 -8.81 9.51
CA VAL A 21 -16.45 -7.48 8.97
C VAL A 21 -15.17 -6.67 8.75
N ARG A 22 -15.22 -5.68 7.85
CA ARG A 22 -14.08 -4.77 7.58
C ARG A 22 -13.93 -3.66 8.62
N SER A 23 -15.06 -3.15 9.10
CA SER A 23 -15.14 -2.12 10.14
C SER A 23 -16.28 -2.48 11.07
N LEU A 24 -16.17 -2.03 12.32
CA LEU A 24 -17.30 -2.03 13.24
C LEU A 24 -17.91 -0.61 13.30
N PRO A 25 -19.20 -0.47 13.66
CA PRO A 25 -19.80 0.84 13.91
C PRO A 25 -19.07 1.65 15.00
N ASP A 26 -18.56 0.95 16.02
CA ASP A 26 -17.78 1.47 17.14
C ASP A 26 -16.26 1.48 16.88
N ALA A 27 -15.82 1.25 15.65
CA ALA A 27 -14.38 1.30 15.32
C ALA A 27 -13.83 2.71 15.60
N PRO A 28 -12.65 2.83 16.25
CA PRO A 28 -12.05 4.12 16.56
C PRO A 28 -11.75 4.91 15.27
N PRO A 29 -11.68 6.25 15.36
CA PRO A 29 -11.10 7.06 14.30
C PRO A 29 -9.71 6.53 13.91
N CYS A 30 -9.41 6.55 12.62
CA CYS A 30 -8.08 6.22 12.15
C CYS A 30 -7.17 7.43 12.39
N PRO A 31 -6.12 7.33 13.22
CA PRO A 31 -5.30 8.48 13.60
C PRO A 31 -4.53 9.11 12.43
N PHE A 32 -4.46 8.42 11.30
CA PHE A 32 -3.81 8.90 10.10
C PHE A 32 -4.82 9.48 9.12
N LEU A 33 -5.91 8.76 8.83
CA LEU A 33 -6.89 9.21 7.84
C LEU A 33 -7.74 10.37 8.34
N GLU A 34 -8.00 10.45 9.65
CA GLU A 34 -8.83 11.52 10.22
C GLU A 34 -8.23 12.91 10.02
N THR A 35 -6.91 12.99 9.84
CA THR A 35 -6.18 14.22 9.52
C THR A 35 -6.59 14.82 8.16
N LEU A 36 -7.07 13.99 7.25
CA LEU A 36 -7.58 14.41 5.93
C LEU A 36 -9.10 14.35 5.83
N LEU A 37 -9.72 13.38 6.50
CA LEU A 37 -11.15 13.10 6.42
C LEU A 37 -11.71 13.02 7.84
N PRO A 38 -12.24 14.13 8.39
CA PRO A 38 -12.77 14.16 9.75
C PRO A 38 -13.78 13.03 10.01
N GLY A 39 -13.56 12.28 11.10
CA GLY A 39 -14.42 11.15 11.48
C GLY A 39 -14.15 9.84 10.72
N ALA A 40 -13.15 9.79 9.84
CA ALA A 40 -12.78 8.56 9.15
C ALA A 40 -12.33 7.47 10.14
N ARG A 41 -13.01 6.32 10.11
CA ARG A 41 -12.74 5.17 11.00
C ARG A 41 -11.79 4.17 10.36
N CYS A 42 -11.12 3.38 11.20
CA CYS A 42 -10.29 2.28 10.74
C CYS A 42 -11.14 1.19 10.04
N ASN A 43 -10.86 0.94 8.75
CA ASN A 43 -11.56 -0.06 7.94
C ASN A 43 -10.67 -1.28 7.60
N LYS A 44 -9.47 -1.35 8.18
CA LYS A 44 -8.57 -2.50 8.02
C LYS A 44 -8.94 -3.55 9.06
N ARG A 45 -9.35 -4.73 8.60
CA ARG A 45 -9.63 -5.88 9.47
C ARG A 45 -8.42 -6.18 10.37
N GLY A 46 -8.63 -6.12 11.68
CA GLY A 46 -7.60 -6.33 12.72
C GLY A 46 -6.72 -5.12 13.00
N GLY A 47 -6.92 -3.97 12.34
CA GLY A 47 -6.31 -2.68 12.71
C GLY A 47 -4.78 -2.56 12.58
N VAL A 48 -4.09 -3.58 12.06
CA VAL A 48 -2.60 -3.59 12.04
C VAL A 48 -2.05 -2.66 10.97
N CYS A 49 -1.53 -1.51 11.40
CA CYS A 49 -0.98 -0.51 10.49
C CYS A 49 0.48 -0.77 10.09
N SER A 50 1.24 -1.36 11.00
CA SER A 50 2.64 -1.75 10.78
C SER A 50 3.02 -2.97 11.63
N ILE A 51 4.11 -3.63 11.26
CA ILE A 51 4.72 -4.75 11.98
C ILE A 51 6.24 -4.55 12.09
N ARG A 52 6.87 -5.17 13.09
CA ARG A 52 8.33 -5.21 13.26
C ARG A 52 8.74 -6.53 13.91
N LYS A 53 10.02 -6.92 13.81
CA LYS A 53 10.51 -8.15 14.45
C LYS A 53 10.71 -7.98 15.94
N TYR A 54 10.40 -9.05 16.67
CA TYR A 54 10.62 -9.17 18.09
C TYR A 54 11.51 -10.40 18.38
N ALA A 55 12.30 -10.31 19.43
CA ALA A 55 13.01 -11.39 20.10
C ALA A 55 12.29 -11.74 21.43
N PRO A 56 12.39 -12.98 21.90
CA PRO A 56 11.82 -13.37 23.19
C PRO A 56 12.56 -12.68 24.33
N GLY A 57 11.80 -12.09 25.26
CA GLY A 57 12.28 -11.58 26.54
C GLY A 57 11.73 -12.40 27.71
N GLU A 58 12.01 -11.93 28.93
CA GLU A 58 11.49 -12.51 30.18
C GLU A 58 9.97 -12.44 30.24
N ASP A 59 9.33 -13.38 30.95
CA ASP A 59 7.87 -13.41 31.17
C ASP A 59 7.01 -13.25 29.90
N LYS A 60 7.44 -13.89 28.80
CA LYS A 60 6.79 -13.83 27.48
C LYS A 60 6.80 -12.43 26.84
N ALA A 61 7.61 -11.51 27.35
CA ALA A 61 7.76 -10.18 26.77
C ALA A 61 8.37 -10.26 25.36
N GLY A 62 7.93 -9.36 24.48
CA GLY A 62 8.53 -9.16 23.18
C GLY A 62 9.51 -7.99 23.24
N VAL A 63 10.79 -8.26 23.02
CA VAL A 63 11.83 -7.23 22.90
C VAL A 63 12.02 -6.91 21.42
N PHE A 64 12.01 -5.64 21.03
CA PHE A 64 12.26 -5.28 19.62
C PHE A 64 13.69 -5.66 19.22
N VAL A 65 13.89 -6.12 18.00
CA VAL A 65 15.23 -6.42 17.49
C VAL A 65 15.87 -5.11 17.02
N PRO A 66 16.97 -4.63 17.64
CA PRO A 66 17.61 -3.38 17.23
C PRO A 66 18.06 -3.44 15.77
N GLY A 67 17.85 -2.33 15.04
CA GLY A 67 18.18 -2.22 13.61
C GLY A 67 17.26 -3.00 12.66
N ASP A 68 16.27 -3.73 13.17
CA ASP A 68 15.22 -4.31 12.32
C ASP A 68 14.24 -3.23 11.87
N LYS A 69 13.72 -3.37 10.65
CA LYS A 69 12.87 -2.35 10.05
C LYS A 69 11.41 -2.50 10.46
N ILE A 70 10.75 -1.37 10.61
CA ILE A 70 9.30 -1.31 10.71
C ILE A 70 8.73 -1.40 9.29
N VAL A 71 7.67 -2.20 9.17
CA VAL A 71 7.05 -2.55 7.90
C VAL A 71 5.62 -2.07 7.91
N THR A 72 5.25 -1.30 6.92
CA THR A 72 3.91 -0.77 6.75
C THR A 72 3.01 -1.84 6.17
N THR A 73 1.88 -2.10 6.83
CA THR A 73 0.89 -3.09 6.36
C THR A 73 -0.47 -2.46 6.01
N CYS A 74 -0.63 -1.17 6.24
CA CYS A 74 -1.83 -0.39 5.90
C CYS A 74 -1.43 0.80 5.03
N PRO A 75 -1.97 0.97 3.80
CA PRO A 75 -1.63 2.12 2.95
C PRO A 75 -1.93 3.47 3.63
N THR A 76 -3.02 3.54 4.39
CA THR A 76 -3.40 4.72 5.17
C THR A 76 -2.34 5.15 6.19
N ARG A 77 -1.45 4.25 6.61
CA ARG A 77 -0.36 4.60 7.53
C ARG A 77 0.61 5.62 6.93
N PHE A 78 0.76 5.64 5.60
CA PHE A 78 1.61 6.61 4.91
C PHE A 78 1.08 8.05 4.99
N VAL A 79 -0.21 8.23 5.29
CA VAL A 79 -0.84 9.57 5.43
C VAL A 79 -0.32 10.33 6.67
N ALA A 80 0.41 9.65 7.57
CA ALA A 80 1.04 10.30 8.71
C ALA A 80 1.99 11.45 8.30
N GLU A 81 2.24 12.35 9.24
CA GLU A 81 3.31 13.34 9.11
C GLU A 81 4.66 12.65 8.99
N VAL A 82 5.53 13.21 8.15
CA VAL A 82 6.87 12.69 7.90
C VAL A 82 7.93 13.46 8.71
N GLU A 83 7.78 14.77 8.93
CA GLU A 83 8.77 15.57 9.67
C GLU A 83 8.12 16.83 10.24
N ASP A 84 8.23 17.10 11.55
CA ASP A 84 7.90 18.39 12.20
C ASP A 84 6.64 19.11 11.66
N GLY A 85 5.49 18.43 11.62
CA GLY A 85 4.22 19.00 11.13
C GLY A 85 4.05 19.00 9.61
N LYS A 86 5.03 18.51 8.85
CA LYS A 86 4.98 18.35 7.39
C LYS A 86 4.29 17.03 7.04
N SER A 87 3.18 17.13 6.32
CA SER A 87 2.48 15.97 5.77
C SER A 87 3.27 15.33 4.63
N LEU A 88 3.07 14.02 4.42
CA LEU A 88 3.58 13.29 3.24
C LEU A 88 3.23 14.03 1.94
N PHE A 89 2.00 14.50 1.79
CA PHE A 89 1.55 15.12 0.55
C PHE A 89 2.16 16.51 0.32
N SER A 90 2.42 17.27 1.38
CA SER A 90 3.17 18.53 1.28
C SER A 90 4.59 18.28 0.78
N TRP A 91 5.26 17.25 1.28
CA TRP A 91 6.59 16.86 0.80
C TRP A 91 6.57 16.44 -0.67
N ILE A 92 5.62 15.59 -1.07
CA ILE A 92 5.47 15.17 -2.47
C ILE A 92 5.18 16.39 -3.37
N SER A 93 4.24 17.25 -2.99
CA SER A 93 3.84 18.41 -3.78
C SER A 93 4.97 19.41 -3.95
N GLU A 94 5.76 19.66 -2.91
CA GLU A 94 6.95 20.52 -2.99
C GLU A 94 7.96 19.95 -4.01
N LYS A 95 8.19 18.64 -3.97
CA LYS A 95 9.16 17.98 -4.85
C LYS A 95 8.67 17.83 -6.28
N MET A 96 7.38 17.59 -6.47
CA MET A 96 6.79 17.32 -7.78
C MET A 96 6.30 18.57 -8.51
N LEU A 97 5.77 19.55 -7.78
CA LEU A 97 5.02 20.70 -8.32
C LEU A 97 5.58 22.05 -7.85
N ASP A 98 6.68 22.06 -7.08
CA ASP A 98 7.25 23.27 -6.49
C ASP A 98 6.22 24.06 -5.62
N GLN A 99 5.26 23.34 -5.02
CA GLN A 99 4.16 23.91 -4.23
C GLN A 99 4.01 23.17 -2.88
N PRO A 100 4.26 23.78 -1.73
CA PRO A 100 4.18 23.11 -0.42
C PRO A 100 2.75 22.89 0.11
N LYS A 101 1.74 23.62 -0.41
CA LYS A 101 0.34 23.56 0.07
C LYS A 101 -0.60 23.03 -1.03
N PRO A 102 -0.66 21.71 -1.24
CA PRO A 102 -1.53 21.11 -2.25
C PRO A 102 -3.00 21.03 -1.81
N ILE A 103 -3.90 20.91 -2.79
CA ILE A 103 -5.22 20.29 -2.59
C ILE A 103 -5.06 18.77 -2.80
N ILE A 104 -5.66 17.97 -1.92
CA ILE A 104 -5.61 16.51 -1.98
C ILE A 104 -6.94 15.95 -2.46
N VAL A 105 -6.91 15.09 -3.48
CA VAL A 105 -8.09 14.35 -3.97
C VAL A 105 -7.85 12.86 -3.80
N LYS A 106 -8.81 12.14 -3.23
CA LYS A 106 -8.72 10.69 -2.95
C LYS A 106 -9.49 9.86 -3.97
N GLU A 107 -8.94 8.71 -4.35
CA GLU A 107 -9.63 7.64 -5.10
C GLU A 107 -10.27 8.08 -6.42
N THR A 108 -9.56 8.93 -7.17
CA THR A 108 -10.05 9.49 -8.43
C THR A 108 -10.05 8.44 -9.54
N PRO A 109 -11.20 8.15 -10.16
CA PRO A 109 -11.25 7.22 -11.28
C PRO A 109 -10.66 7.85 -12.54
N PHE A 110 -9.93 7.05 -13.33
CA PHE A 110 -9.28 7.53 -14.55
C PHE A 110 -9.52 6.62 -15.78
N LEU A 111 -10.13 5.45 -15.58
CA LEU A 111 -10.51 4.51 -16.65
C LEU A 111 -12.01 4.22 -16.60
N ARG A 112 -12.62 4.03 -17.78
CA ARG A 112 -13.99 3.53 -17.93
C ARG A 112 -13.97 2.10 -18.48
N LYS A 113 -15.00 1.30 -18.20
CA LYS A 113 -15.14 -0.01 -18.84
C LYS A 113 -15.65 0.16 -20.26
N ILE A 114 -15.16 -0.66 -21.18
CA ILE A 114 -15.64 -0.67 -22.57
C ILE A 114 -17.11 -1.12 -22.64
N SER A 115 -17.56 -1.98 -21.73
CA SER A 115 -18.97 -2.40 -21.64
C SER A 115 -19.92 -1.24 -21.40
N ASP A 116 -19.46 -0.23 -20.65
CA ASP A 116 -20.26 0.92 -20.24
C ASP A 116 -20.35 1.95 -21.38
N ALA A 117 -19.46 1.86 -22.38
CA ALA A 117 -19.47 2.70 -23.58
C ALA A 117 -20.49 2.26 -24.65
N ARG A 118 -21.26 1.18 -24.41
CA ARG A 118 -22.21 0.60 -25.37
C ARG A 118 -23.68 0.94 -25.11
N LEU A 119 -24.01 1.90 -24.26
CA LEU A 119 -25.35 2.49 -24.24
C LEU A 119 -25.38 3.63 -25.27
N PRO A 120 -26.00 3.45 -26.46
CA PRO A 120 -26.14 4.53 -27.42
C PRO A 120 -27.23 5.50 -26.95
N MET A 121 -27.05 6.78 -27.29
CA MET A 121 -28.02 7.89 -27.14
C MET A 121 -29.28 7.70 -28.02
N GLU A 122 -29.95 6.55 -27.96
CA GLU A 122 -31.20 6.32 -28.71
C GLU A 122 -32.26 5.70 -27.80
N ALA A 123 -32.73 6.47 -26.81
CA ALA A 123 -34.00 6.25 -26.14
C ALA A 123 -34.48 7.57 -25.50
N ALA A 124 -34.53 8.64 -26.30
CA ALA A 124 -35.33 9.81 -25.98
C ALA A 124 -36.53 9.79 -26.92
N HIS A 125 -37.54 8.98 -26.58
CA HIS A 125 -38.96 9.12 -26.96
C HIS A 125 -39.68 7.88 -26.41
N ASP A 126 -40.14 7.96 -25.17
CA ASP A 126 -41.56 7.79 -24.87
C ASP A 126 -41.82 8.19 -23.41
N GLU A 127 -42.86 8.99 -23.25
CA GLU A 127 -43.39 9.48 -21.98
C GLU A 127 -44.08 8.33 -21.22
N ASP A 128 -44.20 8.50 -19.90
CA ASP A 128 -45.00 7.71 -18.95
C ASP A 128 -44.46 6.35 -18.48
N VAL A 129 -43.85 6.31 -17.28
CA VAL A 129 -44.35 5.60 -16.08
C VAL A 129 -43.60 6.15 -14.85
N ALA A 130 -44.37 6.47 -13.81
CA ALA A 130 -43.92 7.02 -12.53
C ALA A 130 -43.48 5.94 -11.51
N GLU A 131 -42.77 6.44 -10.49
CA GLU A 131 -42.63 5.95 -9.10
C GLU A 131 -41.47 5.00 -8.74
N ASP A 132 -40.68 5.51 -7.78
CA ASP A 132 -39.76 4.85 -6.86
C ASP A 132 -38.55 4.10 -7.43
N VAL A 133 -37.56 4.87 -7.86
CA VAL A 133 -36.16 4.40 -7.87
C VAL A 133 -35.37 5.26 -6.89
N VAL A 134 -35.00 4.65 -5.77
CA VAL A 134 -34.03 5.19 -4.82
C VAL A 134 -32.78 5.57 -5.62
N GLU A 135 -32.41 6.85 -5.60
CA GLU A 135 -31.14 7.35 -6.13
C GLU A 135 -29.97 6.80 -5.28
N GLU A 136 -29.67 5.51 -5.43
CA GLU A 136 -28.29 5.08 -5.32
C GLU A 136 -27.66 5.49 -6.65
N GLU A 137 -26.91 6.58 -6.66
CA GLU A 137 -25.93 6.85 -7.71
C GLU A 137 -25.04 5.61 -7.82
N GLU A 138 -25.43 4.66 -8.67
CA GLU A 138 -24.59 3.56 -9.10
C GLU A 138 -23.42 4.21 -9.82
N ALA A 139 -22.38 4.54 -9.04
CA ALA A 139 -21.12 4.99 -9.54
C ALA A 139 -20.73 3.99 -10.63
N GLU A 140 -20.85 4.43 -11.90
CA GLU A 140 -20.37 3.73 -13.08
C GLU A 140 -19.09 3.00 -12.67
N LYS A 141 -19.07 1.68 -12.84
CA LYS A 141 -18.00 0.83 -12.28
C LYS A 141 -16.70 1.08 -13.04
N LYS A 142 -16.06 2.23 -12.80
CA LYS A 142 -14.85 2.74 -13.44
C LYS A 142 -13.70 1.75 -13.24
N ALA A 143 -12.95 1.49 -14.30
CA ALA A 143 -12.02 0.35 -14.44
C ALA A 143 -10.62 0.59 -13.84
N GLY A 144 -10.43 1.66 -13.06
CA GLY A 144 -9.16 1.98 -12.43
C GLY A 144 -9.26 3.29 -11.64
N ARG A 145 -8.63 3.32 -10.47
CA ARG A 145 -8.55 4.50 -9.58
C ARG A 145 -7.11 4.84 -9.31
N ILE A 146 -6.82 6.13 -9.24
CA ILE A 146 -5.59 6.68 -8.69
C ILE A 146 -5.82 6.86 -7.18
N ASP A 147 -4.88 6.42 -6.35
CA ASP A 147 -5.07 6.47 -4.90
C ASP A 147 -5.25 7.91 -4.42
N TRP A 148 -4.34 8.80 -4.84
CA TRP A 148 -4.39 10.22 -4.51
C TRP A 148 -3.92 11.11 -5.66
N LEU A 149 -4.43 12.33 -5.70
CA LEU A 149 -3.90 13.43 -6.50
C LEU A 149 -3.44 14.54 -5.57
N VAL A 150 -2.25 15.08 -5.83
CA VAL A 150 -1.82 16.36 -5.27
C VAL A 150 -1.99 17.42 -6.37
N VAL A 151 -2.73 18.48 -6.08
CA VAL A 151 -3.09 19.52 -7.05
C VAL A 151 -2.47 20.84 -6.59
N ASN A 152 -1.83 21.57 -7.51
CA ASN A 152 -1.31 22.91 -7.26
C ASN A 152 -2.45 23.94 -7.30
N PRO A 153 -2.89 24.52 -6.17
CA PRO A 153 -4.10 25.35 -6.13
C PRO A 153 -4.06 26.59 -7.04
N PRO A 154 -2.93 27.33 -7.16
CA PRO A 154 -2.77 28.39 -8.17
C PRO A 154 -3.14 28.02 -9.60
N SER A 155 -3.00 26.76 -10.01
CA SER A 155 -3.31 26.32 -11.38
C SER A 155 -4.80 26.06 -11.66
N MET A 156 -5.67 26.16 -10.65
CA MET A 156 -7.11 25.87 -10.78
C MET A 156 -7.85 26.77 -11.79
N GLN A 157 -7.33 27.98 -12.03
CA GLN A 157 -7.89 28.94 -13.00
C GLN A 157 -7.06 29.01 -14.29
N ALA A 158 -5.99 28.23 -14.39
CA ALA A 158 -5.14 28.18 -15.58
C ALA A 158 -5.78 27.27 -16.64
N ASN A 159 -5.31 27.39 -17.89
CA ASN A 159 -5.76 26.53 -18.99
C ASN A 159 -5.35 25.05 -18.78
N GLU A 160 -4.26 24.82 -18.06
CA GLU A 160 -3.83 23.48 -17.67
C GLU A 160 -3.73 23.37 -16.15
N LEU A 161 -4.39 22.35 -15.59
CA LEU A 161 -4.29 22.02 -14.18
C LEU A 161 -2.97 21.28 -13.89
N GLU A 162 -2.19 21.80 -12.96
CA GLU A 162 -0.96 21.19 -12.48
C GLU A 162 -1.25 20.25 -11.32
N TRP A 163 -0.95 18.97 -11.51
CA TRP A 163 -1.15 17.93 -10.51
C TRP A 163 -0.21 16.75 -10.74
N ALA A 164 -0.02 15.94 -9.69
CA ALA A 164 0.69 14.67 -9.77
C ALA A 164 -0.14 13.56 -9.14
N ALA A 165 -0.10 12.37 -9.75
CA ALA A 165 -0.68 11.17 -9.16
C ALA A 165 0.22 10.66 -8.04
N VAL A 166 -0.38 10.15 -6.96
CA VAL A 166 0.34 9.47 -5.88
C VAL A 166 -0.29 8.10 -5.66
N GLU A 167 0.55 7.07 -5.66
CA GLU A 167 0.18 5.71 -5.33
C GLU A 167 0.91 5.28 -4.07
N THR A 168 0.20 4.61 -3.17
CA THR A 168 0.79 4.12 -1.92
C THR A 168 0.83 2.61 -1.92
N GLN A 169 1.97 2.00 -1.59
CA GLN A 169 2.06 0.55 -1.53
C GLN A 169 2.60 0.05 -0.19
N ALA A 170 1.69 -0.51 0.61
CA ALA A 170 2.03 -1.22 1.83
C ALA A 170 2.28 -2.71 1.55
N LEU A 171 2.94 -3.39 2.49
CA LEU A 171 3.25 -4.81 2.40
C LEU A 171 2.11 -5.68 2.96
N TYR A 172 1.79 -6.75 2.24
CA TYR A 172 1.17 -7.92 2.84
C TYR A 172 2.15 -8.64 3.76
N PHE A 173 1.65 -9.56 4.57
CA PHE A 173 2.49 -10.51 5.29
C PHE A 173 2.03 -11.94 5.01
N SER A 174 2.98 -12.88 5.01
CA SER A 174 2.69 -14.31 5.02
C SER A 174 2.71 -14.84 6.45
N GLY A 175 1.89 -15.87 6.74
CA GLY A 175 1.83 -16.55 8.03
C GLY A 175 0.39 -16.74 8.50
N GLY A 176 0.24 -17.15 9.76
CA GLY A 176 -1.08 -17.32 10.38
C GLY A 176 -1.83 -16.01 10.59
N LYS A 177 -3.15 -16.08 10.74
CA LYS A 177 -4.00 -14.95 11.18
C LYS A 177 -3.53 -14.43 12.55
N MET A 178 -3.69 -13.14 12.84
CA MET A 178 -3.24 -12.50 14.10
C MET A 178 -4.24 -12.59 15.26
N ILE A 179 -5.27 -13.43 15.13
CA ILE A 179 -6.37 -13.50 16.12
C ILE A 179 -5.86 -13.90 17.51
N THR A 180 -4.90 -14.82 17.57
CA THR A 180 -4.30 -15.29 18.83
C THR A 180 -3.54 -14.18 19.56
N GLU A 181 -2.88 -13.29 18.83
CA GLU A 181 -2.21 -12.12 19.40
C GLU A 181 -3.21 -11.10 19.92
N PHE A 182 -4.32 -10.89 19.21
CA PHE A 182 -5.37 -9.98 19.65
C PHE A 182 -6.09 -10.50 20.91
N GLN A 183 -6.35 -11.80 20.99
CA GLN A 183 -6.87 -12.44 22.20
C GLN A 183 -5.91 -12.29 23.38
N ALA A 184 -4.61 -12.45 23.15
CA ALA A 184 -3.60 -12.25 24.18
C ALA A 184 -3.57 -10.79 24.69
N TYR A 185 -3.73 -9.79 23.82
CA TYR A 185 -3.84 -8.40 24.25
C TYR A 185 -5.18 -8.06 24.91
N ALA A 186 -6.30 -8.66 24.46
CA ALA A 186 -7.61 -8.49 25.10
C ALA A 186 -7.63 -8.97 26.56
N ALA A 187 -6.72 -9.88 26.94
CA ALA A 187 -6.50 -10.34 28.30
C ALA A 187 -5.68 -9.37 29.18
N ALA A 188 -5.43 -8.14 28.72
CA ALA A 188 -4.76 -7.06 29.45
C ALA A 188 -3.34 -7.38 29.96
N PRO A 189 -2.41 -7.80 29.10
CA PRO A 189 -1.03 -7.98 29.51
C PRO A 189 -0.40 -6.63 29.87
N THR A 190 0.45 -6.63 30.89
CA THR A 190 1.16 -5.42 31.34
C THR A 190 2.11 -4.90 30.25
N GLY A 191 2.87 -5.80 29.62
CA GLY A 191 3.90 -5.47 28.63
C GLY A 191 3.53 -5.72 27.17
N ILE A 192 4.49 -5.47 26.29
CA ILE A 192 4.46 -5.93 24.90
C ILE A 192 4.76 -7.43 24.90
N LEU A 193 3.92 -8.23 24.24
CA LEU A 193 4.06 -9.68 24.19
C LEU A 193 4.94 -10.14 23.02
N PHE A 194 5.70 -11.21 23.24
CA PHE A 194 6.36 -11.92 22.16
C PHE A 194 5.30 -12.56 21.24
N PRO A 195 5.40 -12.40 19.90
CA PRO A 195 4.41 -12.95 18.98
C PRO A 195 4.27 -14.47 19.09
N LEU A 196 3.03 -14.96 19.20
CA LEU A 196 2.72 -16.40 19.25
C LEU A 196 2.91 -17.07 17.87
N GLY A 197 2.52 -16.37 16.81
CA GLY A 197 2.65 -16.82 15.43
C GLY A 197 3.85 -16.23 14.69
N LYS A 198 4.47 -17.03 13.82
CA LYS A 198 5.51 -16.58 12.91
C LYS A 198 4.89 -15.92 11.67
N ARG A 199 5.21 -14.65 11.45
CA ARG A 199 4.78 -13.87 10.28
C ARG A 199 5.98 -13.18 9.67
N ARG A 200 5.95 -13.02 8.35
CA ARG A 200 6.99 -12.29 7.61
C ARG A 200 6.34 -11.34 6.62
N PRO A 201 6.87 -10.12 6.44
CA PRO A 201 6.53 -9.28 5.30
C PRO A 201 6.64 -10.05 3.99
N ASP A 202 5.68 -9.84 3.09
CA ASP A 202 5.61 -10.49 1.79
C ASP A 202 5.80 -9.46 0.68
N TYR A 203 7.07 -9.19 0.38
CA TYR A 203 7.46 -8.34 -0.74
C TYR A 203 6.91 -8.87 -2.07
N ARG A 204 7.04 -10.18 -2.34
CA ARG A 204 6.68 -10.75 -3.65
C ARG A 204 5.20 -10.57 -3.97
N SER A 205 4.33 -10.71 -2.98
CA SER A 205 2.89 -10.52 -3.15
C SER A 205 2.49 -9.04 -3.25
N SER A 206 3.36 -8.11 -2.85
CA SER A 206 3.06 -6.68 -2.82
C SER A 206 3.71 -5.93 -3.99
N GLY A 207 5.00 -6.16 -4.28
CA GLY A 207 5.69 -5.52 -5.42
C GLY A 207 5.35 -6.18 -6.75
N PRO A 208 6.00 -7.32 -7.11
CA PRO A 208 5.83 -7.97 -8.40
C PRO A 208 4.37 -8.29 -8.78
N LYS A 209 3.55 -8.77 -7.84
CA LYS A 209 2.18 -9.24 -8.13
C LYS A 209 1.11 -8.15 -8.13
N ARG A 210 1.41 -6.95 -7.60
CA ARG A 210 0.39 -5.91 -7.38
C ARG A 210 0.86 -4.54 -7.83
N LEU A 211 1.99 -4.05 -7.33
CA LEU A 211 2.49 -2.74 -7.73
C LEU A 211 2.92 -2.75 -9.20
N SER A 212 3.71 -3.73 -9.65
CA SER A 212 4.19 -3.76 -11.04
C SER A 212 3.05 -3.74 -12.08
N PRO A 213 2.01 -4.61 -11.98
CA PRO A 213 0.88 -4.55 -12.91
C PRO A 213 0.10 -3.23 -12.86
N GLN A 214 0.02 -2.58 -11.68
CA GLN A 214 -0.62 -1.28 -11.57
C GLN A 214 0.18 -0.19 -12.28
N LEU A 215 1.50 -0.18 -12.13
CA LEU A 215 2.37 0.77 -12.84
C LEU A 215 2.23 0.59 -14.36
N ASP A 216 2.15 -0.65 -14.84
CA ASP A 216 2.00 -0.97 -16.26
C ASP A 216 0.73 -0.39 -16.89
N VAL A 217 -0.34 -0.31 -16.11
CA VAL A 217 -1.62 0.23 -16.56
C VAL A 217 -1.68 1.74 -16.37
N LYS A 218 -1.24 2.26 -15.21
CA LYS A 218 -1.42 3.67 -14.83
C LYS A 218 -0.41 4.59 -15.52
N VAL A 219 0.87 4.23 -15.50
CA VAL A 219 1.94 5.15 -15.90
C VAL A 219 1.87 5.56 -17.37
N PRO A 220 1.64 4.65 -18.35
CA PRO A 220 1.57 5.07 -19.75
C PRO A 220 0.44 6.06 -20.03
N VAL A 221 -0.73 5.88 -19.40
CA VAL A 221 -1.88 6.79 -19.55
C VAL A 221 -1.55 8.17 -18.97
N LEU A 222 -0.98 8.20 -17.77
CA LEU A 222 -0.64 9.46 -17.09
C LEU A 222 0.49 10.20 -17.80
N GLN A 223 1.50 9.49 -18.30
CA GLN A 223 2.57 10.07 -19.12
C GLN A 223 2.04 10.66 -20.43
N ALA A 224 1.07 10.02 -21.08
CA ALA A 224 0.43 10.57 -22.28
C ALA A 224 -0.30 11.90 -22.01
N TRP A 225 -0.71 12.15 -20.77
CA TRP A 225 -1.25 13.43 -20.32
C TRP A 225 -0.19 14.42 -19.82
N GLY A 226 1.09 14.08 -19.93
CA GLY A 226 2.19 14.88 -19.40
C GLY A 226 2.30 14.84 -17.87
N LYS A 227 1.64 13.88 -17.20
CA LYS A 227 1.60 13.78 -15.74
C LYS A 227 2.54 12.68 -15.24
N LYS A 228 3.13 12.94 -14.08
CA LYS A 228 4.09 12.04 -13.41
C LYS A 228 3.41 11.31 -12.25
N VAL A 229 3.94 10.15 -11.89
CA VAL A 229 3.42 9.33 -10.79
C VAL A 229 4.43 9.28 -9.65
N ALA A 230 4.01 9.71 -8.46
CA ALA A 230 4.73 9.52 -7.22
C ALA A 230 4.34 8.17 -6.60
N ILE A 231 5.33 7.37 -6.19
CA ILE A 231 5.09 6.07 -5.51
C ILE A 231 5.66 6.14 -4.11
N VAL A 232 4.83 5.84 -3.10
CA VAL A 232 5.22 5.87 -1.69
C VAL A 232 5.32 4.46 -1.16
N ILE A 233 6.51 4.10 -0.65
CA ILE A 233 6.81 2.81 -0.03
C ILE A 233 7.73 3.00 1.18
N ASP A 234 7.72 2.04 2.10
CA ASP A 234 8.68 2.05 3.22
C ASP A 234 10.06 1.48 2.84
N LYS A 235 11.05 1.76 3.68
CA LYS A 235 12.44 1.32 3.52
C LYS A 235 12.59 -0.20 3.45
N PHE A 236 11.75 -0.97 4.14
CA PHE A 236 11.80 -2.43 4.02
C PHE A 236 11.39 -2.87 2.62
N PHE A 237 10.32 -2.31 2.07
CA PHE A 237 9.91 -2.60 0.70
C PHE A 237 11.05 -2.29 -0.26
N PHE A 238 11.61 -1.09 -0.18
CA PHE A 238 12.69 -0.63 -1.07
C PHE A 238 13.91 -1.55 -1.03
N ASP A 239 14.35 -1.96 0.16
CA ASP A 239 15.53 -2.81 0.32
C ASP A 239 15.32 -4.26 -0.16
N ASN A 240 14.08 -4.65 -0.45
CA ASN A 240 13.75 -5.94 -1.06
C ASN A 240 13.53 -5.84 -2.59
N MET A 241 13.66 -4.64 -3.17
CA MET A 241 13.70 -4.44 -4.61
C MET A 241 15.12 -4.62 -5.16
N ASN A 242 15.23 -4.86 -6.46
CA ASN A 242 16.48 -4.61 -7.16
C ASN A 242 16.73 -3.10 -7.22
N LYS A 243 17.98 -2.71 -7.44
CA LYS A 243 18.38 -1.30 -7.54
C LYS A 243 17.54 -0.55 -8.58
N LEU A 244 17.05 0.64 -8.21
CA LEU A 244 16.47 1.59 -9.14
C LEU A 244 17.58 2.28 -9.94
N ASP A 245 17.45 2.30 -11.27
CA ASP A 245 18.31 3.11 -12.12
C ASP A 245 17.67 4.50 -12.28
N ASP A 246 18.29 5.50 -11.66
CA ASP A 246 17.89 6.91 -11.77
C ASP A 246 18.07 7.45 -13.20
N VAL A 247 17.11 8.28 -13.63
CA VAL A 247 17.21 9.03 -14.89
C VAL A 247 18.09 10.26 -14.70
N TYR A 248 18.87 10.59 -15.73
CA TYR A 248 19.65 11.84 -15.79
C TYR A 248 20.49 12.11 -14.52
N ILE A 249 21.24 11.10 -14.05
CA ILE A 249 22.06 11.16 -12.82
C ILE A 249 23.01 12.37 -12.76
N ARG A 250 23.44 12.89 -13.91
CA ARG A 250 24.33 14.07 -13.99
C ARG A 250 23.59 15.42 -13.88
N GLY A 251 22.26 15.43 -13.96
CA GLY A 251 21.43 16.63 -13.83
C GLY A 251 21.06 16.94 -12.38
N ASP A 252 20.60 18.17 -12.16
CA ASP A 252 20.01 18.59 -10.89
C ASP A 252 18.64 17.95 -10.64
N GLU A 253 18.05 18.21 -9.47
CA GLU A 253 16.79 17.62 -9.05
C GLU A 253 15.64 17.93 -10.03
N ARG A 254 15.57 19.16 -10.55
CA ARG A 254 14.55 19.57 -11.52
C ARG A 254 14.72 18.81 -12.83
N ALA A 255 15.93 18.72 -13.36
CA ALA A 255 16.21 17.98 -14.59
C ALA A 255 15.88 16.48 -14.45
N ARG A 256 16.20 15.87 -13.31
CA ARG A 256 15.82 14.47 -13.02
C ARG A 256 14.31 14.31 -12.96
N ARG A 257 13.61 15.19 -12.24
CA ARG A 257 12.14 15.22 -12.14
C ARG A 257 11.50 15.33 -13.50
N ASP A 258 11.95 16.26 -14.35
CA ASP A 258 11.33 16.55 -15.64
C ASP A 258 11.42 15.38 -16.62
N ASN A 259 12.43 14.52 -16.45
CA ASN A 259 12.64 13.33 -17.26
C ASN A 259 12.13 12.03 -16.62
N ALA A 260 11.60 12.09 -15.40
CA ALA A 260 11.07 10.92 -14.71
C ALA A 260 9.64 10.61 -15.17
N ALA A 261 9.36 9.33 -15.35
CA ALA A 261 7.99 8.81 -15.43
C ALA A 261 7.39 8.64 -14.03
N ILE A 262 8.25 8.16 -13.13
CA ILE A 262 7.91 7.69 -11.79
C ILE A 262 8.92 8.27 -10.82
N VAL A 263 8.43 8.89 -9.75
CA VAL A 263 9.26 9.40 -8.65
C VAL A 263 8.95 8.59 -7.40
N TRP A 264 9.93 7.86 -6.89
CA TRP A 264 9.79 7.02 -5.71
C TRP A 264 10.10 7.85 -4.47
N PHE A 265 9.14 7.92 -3.55
CA PHE A 265 9.27 8.54 -2.25
C PHE A 265 9.41 7.43 -1.21
N ILE A 266 10.63 7.25 -0.72
CA ILE A 266 10.93 6.24 0.29
C ILE A 266 10.77 6.89 1.66
N VAL A 267 9.99 6.26 2.52
CA VAL A 267 9.83 6.65 3.92
C VAL A 267 10.44 5.60 4.83
N ASP A 268 10.85 6.03 6.01
CA ASP A 268 11.32 5.15 7.08
C ASP A 268 10.60 5.50 8.40
N TYR A 269 11.02 4.86 9.47
CA TYR A 269 10.50 5.09 10.81
C TYR A 269 11.62 5.37 11.80
N ASP A 270 11.36 6.22 12.78
CA ASP A 270 12.19 6.23 13.99
C ASP A 270 11.81 5.14 15.00
N ASP A 271 12.60 5.04 16.06
CA ASP A 271 12.38 4.13 17.19
C ASP A 271 11.02 4.35 17.89
N ALA A 272 10.45 5.56 17.79
CA ALA A 272 9.14 5.93 18.31
C ALA A 272 7.99 5.61 17.34
N LEU A 273 8.27 4.92 16.24
CA LEU A 273 7.33 4.61 15.16
C LEU A 273 6.79 5.84 14.43
N ARG A 274 7.46 6.99 14.47
CA ARG A 274 7.09 8.15 13.65
C ARG A 274 7.61 7.94 12.24
N LEU A 275 6.77 8.22 11.24
CA LEU A 275 7.16 8.15 9.84
C LEU A 275 8.16 9.27 9.54
N ARG A 276 9.15 9.02 8.68
CA ARG A 276 10.19 9.98 8.29
C ARG A 276 10.49 9.89 6.80
N THR A 277 10.95 11.00 6.20
CA THR A 277 11.47 10.94 4.84
C THR A 277 12.81 10.18 4.83
N ALA A 278 13.11 9.48 3.74
CA ALA A 278 14.37 8.76 3.60
C ALA A 278 15.07 9.08 2.28
N GLU A 279 14.48 8.69 1.15
CA GLU A 279 15.11 8.80 -0.17
C GLU A 279 14.10 9.19 -1.24
N ILE A 280 14.58 9.84 -2.30
CA ILE A 280 13.82 10.11 -3.52
C ILE A 280 14.59 9.57 -4.73
N HIS A 281 13.94 8.77 -5.56
CA HIS A 281 14.51 8.23 -6.79
C HIS A 281 13.67 8.62 -8.00
N TYR A 282 14.31 9.02 -9.09
CA TYR A 282 13.66 9.53 -10.29
C TYR A 282 13.87 8.51 -11.40
N THR A 283 12.81 7.85 -11.88
CA THR A 283 12.97 6.66 -12.73
C THR A 283 12.06 6.66 -13.95
N THR A 284 12.43 5.83 -14.92
CA THR A 284 11.53 5.40 -15.99
C THR A 284 10.62 4.26 -15.51
N LEU A 285 9.54 3.99 -16.26
CA LEU A 285 8.71 2.81 -16.05
C LEU A 285 9.51 1.51 -16.21
N ASP A 286 10.44 1.43 -17.17
CA ASP A 286 11.27 0.24 -17.38
C ASP A 286 12.19 -0.05 -16.19
N SER A 287 12.88 0.99 -15.70
CA SER A 287 13.73 0.90 -14.50
C SER A 287 12.92 0.41 -13.30
N SER A 288 11.74 0.98 -13.08
CA SER A 288 10.80 0.57 -12.04
C SER A 288 10.34 -0.90 -12.16
N ARG A 289 10.05 -1.36 -13.39
CA ARG A 289 9.69 -2.77 -13.66
C ARG A 289 10.83 -3.72 -13.32
N ARG A 290 12.06 -3.41 -13.76
CA ARG A 290 13.24 -4.23 -13.47
C ARG A 290 13.54 -4.27 -11.98
N ALA A 291 13.39 -3.13 -11.30
CA ALA A 291 13.59 -3.01 -9.85
C ALA A 291 12.56 -3.85 -9.06
N LEU A 292 11.28 -3.78 -9.43
CA LEU A 292 10.22 -4.53 -8.76
C LEU A 292 10.35 -6.04 -8.97
N ASN A 293 10.84 -6.49 -10.12
CA ASN A 293 11.05 -7.91 -10.41
C ASN A 293 12.36 -8.44 -9.83
N ALA A 294 12.55 -8.25 -8.51
CA ALA A 294 13.68 -8.72 -7.71
C ALA A 294 13.73 -10.25 -7.58
N THR A 295 13.93 -10.92 -8.71
CA THR A 295 14.05 -12.38 -8.78
C THR A 295 15.17 -12.75 -9.74
N GLU A 296 16.13 -13.50 -9.24
CA GLU A 296 17.07 -14.22 -10.08
C GLU A 296 16.47 -15.60 -10.40
N PRO A 297 16.47 -16.04 -11.66
CA PRO A 297 16.10 -17.41 -11.99
C PRO A 297 17.12 -18.38 -11.39
N LEU A 298 16.66 -19.48 -10.80
CA LEU A 298 17.56 -20.57 -10.40
C LEU A 298 18.26 -21.14 -11.63
N ALA A 299 19.54 -21.50 -11.48
CA ALA A 299 20.22 -22.30 -12.49
C ALA A 299 19.46 -23.61 -12.70
N LYS A 300 19.40 -24.08 -13.97
CA LYS A 300 18.67 -25.31 -14.31
C LYS A 300 19.14 -26.50 -13.48
N ALA A 301 20.44 -26.60 -13.21
CA ALA A 301 21.03 -27.67 -12.40
C ALA A 301 20.49 -27.66 -10.97
N ASP A 302 20.52 -26.50 -10.30
CA ASP A 302 20.03 -26.35 -8.93
C ASP A 302 18.53 -26.62 -8.83
N PHE A 303 17.75 -26.08 -9.76
CA PHE A 303 16.32 -26.39 -9.85
C PHE A 303 16.07 -27.90 -10.01
N THR A 304 16.81 -28.56 -10.91
CA THR A 304 16.65 -30.00 -11.17
C THR A 304 17.03 -30.84 -9.96
N ASN A 305 18.09 -30.45 -9.24
CA ASN A 305 18.51 -31.14 -8.01
C ASN A 305 17.46 -30.98 -6.91
N ASN A 306 16.93 -29.77 -6.71
CA ASN A 306 15.85 -29.50 -5.77
C ASN A 306 14.59 -30.30 -6.14
N LEU A 307 14.24 -30.35 -7.43
CA LEU A 307 13.09 -31.10 -7.93
C LEU A 307 13.23 -32.60 -7.64
N LYS A 308 14.38 -33.20 -7.95
CA LYS A 308 14.68 -34.60 -7.61
C LYS A 308 14.56 -34.85 -6.11
N GLY A 309 15.07 -33.93 -5.29
CA GLY A 309 14.93 -33.99 -3.84
C GLY A 309 13.46 -34.01 -3.40
N VAL A 310 12.60 -33.17 -3.97
CA VAL A 310 11.16 -33.16 -3.68
C VAL A 310 10.47 -34.44 -4.13
N ILE A 311 10.80 -34.97 -5.31
CA ILE A 311 10.21 -36.18 -5.87
C ILE A 311 10.54 -37.42 -5.02
N ASN A 312 11.79 -37.49 -4.53
CA ASN A 312 12.29 -38.65 -3.80
C ASN A 312 12.06 -38.56 -2.28
N ASP A 313 11.52 -37.45 -1.76
CA ASP A 313 11.26 -37.26 -0.34
C ASP A 313 9.95 -37.96 0.06
N PRO A 314 10.00 -39.08 0.80
CA PRO A 314 8.81 -39.83 1.20
C PRO A 314 7.91 -39.07 2.19
N GLN A 315 8.36 -37.95 2.76
CA GLN A 315 7.54 -37.09 3.62
C GLN A 315 6.74 -36.04 2.84
N ARG A 316 6.93 -35.94 1.52
CA ARG A 316 6.24 -34.98 0.63
C ARG A 316 5.22 -35.64 -0.30
N THR A 317 4.59 -36.71 0.14
CA THR A 317 3.57 -37.46 -0.64
C THR A 317 2.40 -36.59 -1.12
N ASN A 318 2.07 -35.51 -0.42
CA ASN A 318 1.05 -34.55 -0.82
C ASN A 318 1.50 -33.52 -1.88
N LYS A 319 2.76 -33.56 -2.33
CA LYS A 319 3.32 -32.68 -3.37
C LYS A 319 3.71 -33.43 -4.64
N VAL A 320 3.75 -34.75 -4.61
CA VAL A 320 4.19 -35.60 -5.72
C VAL A 320 3.05 -36.54 -6.07
N PHE A 321 2.30 -36.19 -7.11
CA PHE A 321 1.21 -36.99 -7.62
C PHE A 321 1.72 -37.81 -8.80
N LYS A 322 1.83 -39.13 -8.61
CA LYS A 322 2.06 -40.04 -9.73
C LYS A 322 0.70 -40.31 -10.35
N VAL A 323 0.51 -39.87 -11.59
CA VAL A 323 -0.65 -40.28 -12.39
C VAL A 323 -0.47 -41.78 -12.61
N SER A 324 -1.46 -42.59 -12.22
CA SER A 324 -1.49 -44.01 -12.56
C SER A 324 -1.59 -44.15 -14.08
N GLU A 325 -0.94 -45.17 -14.63
CA GLU A 325 -1.25 -45.63 -15.99
C GLU A 325 -2.74 -46.00 -16.13
#